data_AF-A0A6D2C496-F1
#
_entry.id   AF-A0A6D2C496-F1
#
_cell.length_a   1.000
_cell.length_b   1.000
_cell.length_c   1.000
_cell.angle_alpha   90.00
_cell.angle_beta   90.00
_cell.angle_gamma   90.00
#
_symmetry.space_group_name_H-M   'P 1'
#
loop_
_entity.id
_entity.type
_entity.pdbx_description
1 polymer ?
#
loop_
_entity_poly.entity_id
_entity_poly.type
_entity_poly.pdbx_seq_one_letter_code
_entity_poly.pdbx_strand_id
1 'polypeptide(L)'
;MKNKDFIIKFKDNAELAMASYGYFDRLQWNIEANNNIQMKKRMEKFRTQYAKLHNLDIKKDKDIIQNTEVTLLDILNVEYNNVLGGDFSPTQAKRFFDKYDLLDFYPKFDTKNNKQIQGFHACLFQVIIKLIGKVE
;
A
#
# COMPACT_ATOMS: atom_id res chain seq x y z
N MET A 1 25.05 -22.67 13.23
CA MET A 1 24.51 -21.29 13.16
C MET A 1 23.95 -20.93 11.78
N LYS A 2 24.53 -21.37 10.65
CA LYS A 2 24.04 -21.06 9.29
C LYS A 2 22.55 -21.37 9.01
N ASN A 3 22.03 -22.51 9.50
CA ASN A 3 20.66 -22.93 9.17
C ASN A 3 19.58 -22.00 9.76
N LYS A 4 19.81 -21.44 10.96
CA LYS A 4 18.85 -20.49 11.56
C LYS A 4 18.81 -19.19 10.76
N ASP A 5 19.96 -18.69 10.33
CA ASP A 5 20.05 -17.46 9.53
C ASP A 5 19.39 -17.63 8.15
N PHE A 6 19.54 -18.80 7.53
CA PHE A 6 18.84 -19.13 6.29
C PHE A 6 17.32 -19.20 6.49
N ILE A 7 16.84 -19.85 7.56
CA ILE A 7 15.40 -19.93 7.86
C ILE A 7 14.82 -18.53 8.06
N ILE A 8 15.52 -17.65 8.77
CA ILE A 8 15.10 -16.25 8.96
C ILE A 8 15.03 -15.52 7.61
N LYS A 9 16.07 -15.62 6.77
CA LYS A 9 16.05 -15.01 5.43
C LYS A 9 14.90 -15.51 4.54
N PHE A 10 14.62 -16.81 4.53
CA PHE A 10 13.51 -17.36 3.77
C PHE A 10 12.16 -16.85 4.27
N LYS A 11 11.99 -16.77 5.59
CA LYS A 11 10.78 -16.22 6.20
C LYS A 11 10.60 -14.74 5.85
N ASP A 12 11.66 -13.95 5.97
CA ASP A 12 11.62 -12.52 5.66
C ASP A 12 11.30 -12.28 4.17
N ASN A 13 11.90 -13.07 3.27
CA ASN A 13 11.59 -13.00 1.83
C ASN A 13 10.14 -13.42 1.51
N ALA A 14 9.59 -14.40 2.23
CA ALA A 14 8.19 -14.80 2.06
C ALA A 14 7.22 -13.73 2.59
N GLU A 15 7.52 -13.10 3.74
CA GLU A 15 6.77 -11.96 4.28
C GLU A 15 6.79 -10.78 3.28
N LEU A 16 7.96 -10.48 2.69
CA LEU A 16 8.15 -9.49 1.63
C LEU A 16 7.33 -9.77 0.36
N ALA A 17 7.33 -11.01 -0.12
CA ALA A 17 6.58 -11.40 -1.30
C ALA A 17 5.05 -11.31 -1.09
N MET A 18 4.57 -11.70 0.09
CA MET A 18 3.14 -11.65 0.42
C MET A 18 2.65 -10.20 0.59
N ALA A 19 3.45 -9.35 1.22
CA ALA A 19 3.13 -7.94 1.38
C ALA A 19 3.19 -7.17 0.06
N SER A 20 4.16 -7.48 -0.81
CA SER A 20 4.23 -6.87 -2.14
C SER A 20 3.01 -7.26 -2.99
N TYR A 21 2.55 -8.51 -2.93
CA TYR A 21 1.30 -8.93 -3.58
C TYR A 21 0.07 -8.14 -3.09
N GLY A 22 -0.12 -8.04 -1.76
CA GLY A 22 -1.21 -7.26 -1.18
C GLY A 22 -1.11 -5.75 -1.42
N TYR A 23 0.09 -5.25 -1.71
CA TYR A 23 0.32 -3.85 -2.10
C TYR A 23 -0.05 -3.60 -3.57
N PHE A 24 0.38 -4.47 -4.49
CA PHE A 24 0.05 -4.33 -5.92
C PHE A 24 -1.43 -4.44 -6.18
N ASP A 25 -2.08 -5.44 -5.58
CA ASP A 25 -3.51 -5.65 -5.74
C ASP A 25 -4.31 -4.39 -5.38
N ARG A 26 -3.90 -3.68 -4.33
CA ARG A 26 -4.61 -2.50 -3.81
C ARG A 26 -4.23 -1.19 -4.50
N LEU A 27 -2.99 -0.98 -4.92
CA LEU A 27 -2.61 0.21 -5.69
C LEU A 27 -3.09 0.19 -7.14
N GLN A 28 -3.23 -1.00 -7.73
CA GLN A 28 -3.79 -1.17 -9.07
C GLN A 28 -5.19 -0.54 -9.18
N TRP A 29 -5.86 -0.29 -8.07
CA TRP A 29 -7.18 0.33 -8.03
C TRP A 29 -7.18 1.77 -8.54
N ASN A 30 -6.12 2.54 -8.26
CA ASN A 30 -6.00 3.91 -8.79
C ASN A 30 -5.94 3.89 -10.32
N ILE A 31 -5.28 2.89 -10.89
CA ILE A 31 -5.09 2.73 -12.34
C ILE A 31 -6.36 2.15 -12.99
N GLU A 32 -6.99 1.15 -12.37
CA GLU A 32 -8.12 0.42 -12.95
C GLU A 32 -9.49 1.04 -12.69
N ALA A 33 -9.62 1.98 -11.75
CA ALA A 33 -10.89 2.62 -11.42
C ALA A 33 -11.58 3.25 -12.65
N ASN A 34 -10.80 3.66 -13.66
CA ASN A 34 -11.33 4.24 -14.89
C ASN A 34 -11.83 3.18 -15.91
N ASN A 35 -11.37 1.94 -15.79
CA ASN A 35 -11.60 0.88 -16.79
C ASN A 35 -12.51 -0.26 -16.28
N ASN A 36 -12.75 -0.35 -14.97
CA ASN A 36 -13.52 -1.42 -14.35
C ASN A 36 -14.64 -0.87 -13.44
N ILE A 37 -15.90 -1.21 -13.74
CA ILE A 37 -17.09 -0.73 -13.00
C ILE A 37 -17.05 -1.15 -11.52
N GLN A 38 -16.56 -2.35 -11.21
CA GLN A 38 -16.45 -2.81 -9.82
C GLN A 38 -15.39 -2.01 -9.06
N MET A 39 -14.24 -1.73 -9.70
CA MET A 39 -13.18 -0.92 -9.11
C MET A 39 -13.64 0.53 -8.90
N LYS A 40 -14.37 1.11 -9.87
CA LYS A 40 -14.98 2.43 -9.72
C LYS A 40 -15.89 2.52 -8.49
N LYS A 41 -16.76 1.53 -8.29
CA LYS A 41 -17.63 1.46 -7.10
C LYS A 41 -16.85 1.32 -5.80
N ARG A 42 -15.74 0.56 -5.79
CA ARG A 42 -14.86 0.46 -4.62
C ARG A 42 -14.18 1.80 -4.33
N MET A 43 -13.72 2.52 -5.36
CA MET A 43 -13.13 3.85 -5.21
C MET A 43 -14.10 4.89 -4.68
N GLU A 44 -15.35 4.89 -5.15
CA GLU A 44 -16.38 5.77 -4.59
C GLU A 44 -16.61 5.50 -3.11
N LYS A 45 -16.63 4.23 -2.70
CA LYS A 45 -16.74 3.86 -1.27
C LYS A 45 -15.53 4.32 -0.48
N PHE A 46 -14.31 4.12 -1.00
CA PHE A 46 -13.08 4.56 -0.34
C PHE A 46 -13.10 6.07 -0.10
N ARG A 47 -13.36 6.86 -1.15
CA ARG A 47 -13.42 8.32 -1.10
C ARG A 47 -14.49 8.84 -0.13
N THR A 48 -15.64 8.17 -0.09
CA THR A 48 -16.70 8.48 0.88
C THR A 48 -16.24 8.24 2.31
N GLN A 49 -15.50 7.16 2.55
CA GLN A 49 -14.96 6.87 3.88
C GLN A 49 -13.82 7.82 4.25
N TYR A 50 -12.94 8.14 3.30
CA TYR A 50 -11.87 9.12 3.46
C TYR A 50 -12.42 10.47 3.90
N ALA A 51 -13.46 10.96 3.22
CA ALA A 51 -14.13 12.21 3.61
C ALA A 51 -14.63 12.20 5.05
N LYS A 52 -15.17 11.06 5.52
CA LYS A 52 -15.64 10.92 6.92
C LYS A 52 -14.49 10.94 7.92
N LEU A 53 -13.41 10.21 7.65
CA LEU A 53 -12.27 10.11 8.56
C LEU A 53 -11.48 11.42 8.64
N HIS A 54 -11.43 12.17 7.54
CA HIS A 54 -10.73 13.46 7.46
C HIS A 54 -11.65 14.67 7.70
N ASN A 55 -12.89 14.47 8.14
CA ASN A 55 -13.88 15.52 8.40
C ASN A 55 -14.11 16.50 7.23
N LEU A 56 -14.12 15.99 6.00
CA LEU A 56 -14.37 16.76 4.78
C LEU A 56 -15.87 16.86 4.49
N ASP A 57 -16.31 18.00 3.96
CA ASP A 57 -17.68 18.22 3.50
C ASP A 57 -17.81 17.73 2.05
N ILE A 58 -18.69 16.75 1.82
CA ILE A 58 -18.87 16.11 0.51
C ILE A 58 -19.23 17.12 -0.61
N LYS A 59 -19.91 18.22 -0.27
CA LYS A 59 -20.31 19.24 -1.24
C LYS A 59 -19.23 20.29 -1.45
N LYS A 60 -18.61 20.79 -0.37
CA LYS A 60 -17.59 21.84 -0.47
C LYS A 60 -16.24 21.30 -0.95
N ASP A 61 -15.87 20.11 -0.51
CA ASP A 61 -14.56 19.49 -0.77
C ASP A 61 -14.64 18.42 -1.87
N LYS A 62 -15.69 18.49 -2.72
CA LYS A 62 -15.98 17.50 -3.75
C LYS A 62 -14.77 17.23 -4.65
N ASP A 63 -14.04 18.26 -5.06
CA ASP A 63 -12.89 18.11 -5.95
C ASP A 63 -11.72 17.41 -5.25
N ILE A 64 -11.50 17.67 -3.96
CA ILE A 64 -10.48 16.98 -3.15
C ILE A 64 -10.83 15.50 -3.07
N ILE A 65 -12.08 15.21 -2.71
CA ILE A 65 -12.58 13.83 -2.54
C ILE A 65 -12.53 13.06 -3.85
N GLN A 66 -12.93 13.67 -4.97
CA GLN A 66 -12.93 13.02 -6.29
C GLN A 66 -11.53 12.75 -6.84
N ASN A 67 -10.53 13.54 -6.46
CA ASN A 67 -9.15 13.35 -6.87
C ASN A 67 -8.31 12.58 -5.85
N THR A 68 -8.91 12.15 -4.73
CA THR A 68 -8.21 11.34 -3.74
C THR A 68 -7.90 9.97 -4.33
N GLU A 69 -6.63 9.60 -4.27
CA GLU A 69 -6.09 8.30 -4.65
C GLU A 69 -5.72 7.51 -3.40
N VAL A 70 -5.76 6.18 -3.50
CA VAL A 70 -5.29 5.31 -2.43
C VAL A 70 -3.78 5.47 -2.28
N THR A 71 -3.34 5.82 -1.08
CA THR A 71 -1.91 5.88 -0.75
C THR A 71 -1.47 4.66 0.03
N LEU A 72 -0.15 4.55 0.22
CA LEU A 72 0.40 3.52 1.10
C LEU A 72 -0.21 3.62 2.51
N LEU A 73 -0.33 4.81 3.08
CA LEU A 73 -0.85 4.98 4.44
C LEU A 73 -2.30 4.48 4.55
N ASP A 74 -3.10 4.67 3.50
CA ASP A 74 -4.48 4.21 3.45
C ASP A 74 -4.58 2.68 3.42
N ILE A 75 -3.68 2.02 2.66
CA ILE A 75 -3.60 0.56 2.61
C ILE A 75 -3.30 -0.05 3.99
N LEU A 76 -2.61 0.71 4.85
CA LEU A 76 -2.24 0.28 6.21
C LEU A 76 -3.25 0.69 7.27
N ASN A 77 -4.11 1.66 6.95
CA ASN A 77 -5.14 2.06 7.86
C ASN A 77 -6.22 0.98 7.92
N VAL A 78 -6.37 0.41 9.12
CA VAL A 78 -7.30 -0.68 9.39
C VAL A 78 -8.76 -0.29 9.15
N GLU A 79 -9.06 1.00 9.20
CA GLU A 79 -10.39 1.53 8.95
C GLU A 79 -10.82 1.31 7.51
N TYR A 80 -9.88 1.28 6.54
CA TYR A 80 -10.21 1.10 5.13
C TYR A 80 -10.28 -0.36 4.67
N ASN A 81 -10.07 -1.37 5.53
CA ASN A 81 -10.03 -2.78 5.09
C ASN A 81 -11.31 -3.28 4.43
N ASN A 82 -12.47 -2.82 4.93
CA ASN A 82 -13.78 -3.16 4.38
C ASN A 82 -13.97 -2.64 2.94
N VAL A 83 -13.21 -1.62 2.54
CA VAL A 83 -13.26 -1.02 1.20
C VAL A 83 -12.11 -1.48 0.33
N LEU A 84 -10.88 -1.41 0.86
CA LEU A 84 -9.62 -1.73 0.22
C LEU A 84 -9.36 -3.23 0.05
N GLY A 85 -10.13 -4.09 0.73
CA GLY A 85 -10.05 -5.53 0.53
C GLY A 85 -8.65 -6.12 0.71
N GLY A 86 -8.44 -7.31 0.16
CA GLY A 86 -7.19 -8.06 0.21
C GLY A 86 -7.12 -9.09 1.33
N ASP A 87 -6.42 -10.19 1.08
CA ASP A 87 -6.18 -11.27 2.05
C ASP A 87 -5.10 -10.91 3.08
N PHE A 88 -4.46 -9.74 2.92
CA PHE A 88 -3.48 -9.23 3.85
C PHE A 88 -4.19 -8.44 4.97
N SER A 89 -4.47 -9.12 6.07
CA SER A 89 -5.17 -8.55 7.21
C SER A 89 -4.46 -7.31 7.76
N PRO A 90 -5.19 -6.36 8.38
CA PRO A 90 -4.59 -5.18 9.02
C PRO A 90 -3.45 -5.50 9.99
N THR A 91 -3.57 -6.59 10.75
CA THR A 91 -2.54 -7.01 11.70
C THR A 91 -1.28 -7.51 10.97
N GLN A 92 -1.43 -8.18 9.83
CA GLN A 92 -0.30 -8.57 8.97
C GLN A 92 0.34 -7.34 8.33
N ALA A 93 -0.46 -6.39 7.84
CA ALA A 93 0.01 -5.11 7.31
C ALA A 93 0.83 -4.34 8.36
N LYS A 94 0.27 -4.10 9.55
CA LYS A 94 0.98 -3.40 10.63
C LYS A 94 2.31 -4.05 10.97
N ARG A 95 2.32 -5.38 11.17
CA ARG A 95 3.55 -6.14 11.49
C ARG A 95 4.58 -6.09 10.37
N PHE A 96 4.14 -5.99 9.12
CA PHE A 96 5.02 -5.86 7.97
C PHE A 96 5.71 -4.49 7.97
N PHE A 97 4.95 -3.40 8.07
CA PHE A 97 5.53 -2.04 8.05
C PHE A 97 6.25 -1.67 9.35
N ASP A 98 6.01 -2.38 10.46
CA ASP A 98 6.84 -2.27 11.67
C ASP A 98 8.27 -2.81 11.45
N LYS A 99 8.46 -3.68 10.44
CA LYS A 99 9.73 -4.35 10.14
C LYS A 99 10.39 -3.88 8.84
N TYR A 100 9.62 -3.42 7.86
CA TYR A 100 10.09 -3.15 6.52
C TYR A 100 9.69 -1.74 6.07
N ASP A 101 10.66 -0.97 5.58
CA ASP A 101 10.43 0.31 4.92
C ASP A 101 10.36 0.11 3.41
N LEU A 102 9.41 0.78 2.75
CA LEU A 102 9.35 0.83 1.29
C LEU A 102 10.45 1.78 0.79
N LEU A 103 11.46 1.23 0.12
CA LEU A 103 12.54 1.99 -0.50
C LEU A 103 12.15 2.53 -1.87
N ASP A 104 11.52 1.68 -2.68
CA ASP A 104 11.19 2.02 -4.05
C ASP A 104 10.01 1.20 -4.57
N PHE A 105 9.27 1.76 -5.52
CA PHE A 105 8.14 1.10 -6.17
C PHE A 105 8.16 1.30 -7.68
N TYR A 106 7.69 0.28 -8.39
CA TYR A 106 7.52 0.21 -9.83
C TYR A 106 6.12 -0.30 -10.16
N PRO A 107 5.56 0.04 -11.33
CA PRO A 107 6.19 0.82 -12.40
C PRO A 107 6.34 2.31 -12.07
N LYS A 108 7.36 2.93 -12.68
CA LYS A 108 7.47 4.39 -12.70
C LYS A 108 6.57 4.93 -13.81
N PHE A 109 5.67 5.84 -13.48
CA PHE A 109 4.76 6.48 -14.43
C PHE A 109 5.18 7.91 -14.72
N ASP A 110 5.13 8.26 -16.00
CA ASP A 110 5.09 9.64 -16.45
C ASP A 110 3.63 10.07 -16.35
N THR A 111 3.28 10.71 -15.23
CA THR A 111 1.93 11.21 -14.98
C THR A 111 1.52 12.28 -15.99
N LYS A 112 2.48 13.01 -16.58
CA LYS A 112 2.21 14.04 -17.58
C LYS A 112 1.80 13.45 -18.93
N ASN A 113 2.41 12.33 -19.31
CA ASN A 113 2.15 11.67 -20.59
C ASN A 113 1.34 10.37 -20.48
N ASN A 114 0.83 10.07 -19.27
CA ASN A 114 0.10 8.86 -18.92
C ASN A 114 0.76 7.58 -19.45
N LYS A 115 2.07 7.47 -19.28
CA LYS A 115 2.88 6.39 -19.85
C LYS A 115 3.75 5.74 -18.78
N GLN A 116 3.79 4.41 -18.79
CA GLN A 116 4.77 3.65 -18.01
C GLN A 116 6.18 3.90 -18.55
N ILE A 117 7.06 4.43 -17.71
CA ILE A 117 8.45 4.75 -18.05
C ILE A 117 9.34 3.53 -17.84
N GLN A 118 9.11 2.77 -16.76
CA GLN A 118 10.02 1.67 -16.40
C GLN A 118 9.38 0.63 -15.49
N GLY A 119 9.84 -0.62 -15.66
CA GLY A 119 9.71 -1.72 -14.70
C GLY A 119 8.38 -2.49 -14.77
N PHE A 120 8.41 -3.78 -14.41
CA PHE A 120 7.19 -4.50 -14.04
C PHE A 120 6.73 -4.06 -12.65
N HIS A 121 5.49 -4.36 -12.26
CA HIS A 121 4.97 -4.07 -10.91
C HIS A 121 5.86 -4.75 -9.86
N ALA A 122 6.70 -3.96 -9.17
CA ALA A 122 7.73 -4.44 -8.24
C ALA A 122 7.98 -3.41 -7.13
N CYS A 123 8.27 -3.88 -5.91
CA CYS A 123 8.47 -3.04 -4.73
C CYS A 123 9.71 -3.51 -4.02
N LEU A 124 10.60 -2.57 -3.74
CA LEU A 124 11.81 -2.79 -2.99
C LEU A 124 11.56 -2.34 -1.56
N PHE A 125 11.71 -3.28 -0.63
CA PHE A 125 11.60 -3.01 0.80
C PHE A 125 12.93 -3.32 1.48
N GLN A 126 13.25 -2.57 2.54
CA GLN A 126 14.41 -2.81 3.39
C GLN A 126 13.99 -3.08 4.82
N VAL A 127 14.67 -4.02 5.49
CA VAL A 127 14.46 -4.28 6.91
C VAL A 127 14.91 -3.07 7.74
N ILE A 128 14.04 -2.61 8.63
CA ILE A 128 14.35 -1.57 9.61
C ILE A 128 15.28 -2.17 10.67
N ILE A 129 16.57 -1.87 10.58
CA ILE A 129 17.51 -2.13 11.67
C ILE A 129 17.37 -0.97 12.66
N LYS A 130 16.47 -1.10 13.65
CA LYS A 130 16.51 -0.20 14.81
C LYS A 130 17.82 -0.47 15.54
N LEU A 131 18.78 0.44 15.43
CA LEU A 131 19.93 0.51 16.32
C LEU A 131 19.38 0.69 17.74
N ILE A 132 19.22 -0.42 18.47
CA ILE A 132 19.02 -0.37 19.92
C ILE A 132 20.30 0.26 20.45
N GLY A 133 20.18 1.47 20.99
CA GLY A 133 21.31 2.26 21.47
C GLY A 133 22.23 1.38 22.33
N LYS A 134 23.50 1.35 21.96
CA LYS A 134 24.55 1.06 22.94
C LYS A 134 24.48 2.19 23.95
N VAL A 135 23.97 1.88 25.14
CA VAL A 135 24.24 2.66 26.33
C VAL A 135 25.73 2.43 26.61
N GLU A 136 26.54 3.46 26.40
CA GLU A 136 27.90 3.53 26.92
C GLU A 136 27.89 3.60 28.46
#